data_AF-A0A3A1XP52-F1
#
_entry.id   AF-A0A3A1XP52-F1
#
_cell.length_a   1.000
_cell.length_b   1.000
_cell.length_c   1.000
_cell.angle_alpha   90.00
_cell.angle_beta   90.00
_cell.angle_gamma   90.00
#
_symmetry.space_group_name_H-M   'P 1'
#
loop_
_entity.id
_entity.type
_entity.pdbx_description
1 polymer ?
#
loop_
_entity_poly.entity_id
_entity_poly.type
_entity_poly.pdbx_seq_one_letter_code
_entity_poly.pdbx_strand_id
1 'polypeptide(L)'
;MAELQEERAELKRMLCADMSAKPFSELFSVTFAQRGSKLVGDVLFDAIEKAGYSLERDVDAIGALTAAAVPMVFALIHAAERKGIALDGFVMDFVFPATKGPSVKGKRVLLLDSWLSEKSYVQTSSLVTLRHGNELSLDFGIVHQQGAQILAIVALIGGVDADEQGMRHLQLVNPISEESTKMAFVQAFGEEELRADADHEDCCNDNCCGGHCEVKCTGDCANDGCTELCCEDNCCG
;
A
#
# COMPACT_ATOMS: atom_id res chain seq x y z
N MET A 1 -5.70 -4.85 -19.78
CA MET A 1 -6.72 -5.25 -18.78
C MET A 1 -6.43 -6.64 -18.23
N ALA A 2 -6.35 -7.70 -19.05
CA ALA A 2 -6.03 -9.05 -18.58
C ALA A 2 -4.62 -9.18 -17.94
N GLU A 3 -3.60 -8.63 -18.59
CA GLU A 3 -2.20 -8.68 -18.09
C GLU A 3 -2.04 -8.01 -16.72
N LEU A 4 -2.67 -6.84 -16.51
CA LEU A 4 -2.61 -6.14 -15.22
C LEU A 4 -3.34 -6.90 -14.10
N GLN A 5 -4.39 -7.66 -14.43
CA GLN A 5 -5.12 -8.48 -13.47
C GLN A 5 -4.28 -9.68 -13.03
N GLU A 6 -3.53 -10.28 -13.96
CA GLU A 6 -2.55 -11.34 -13.65
C GLU A 6 -1.40 -10.81 -12.79
N GLU A 7 -0.84 -9.65 -13.13
CA GLU A 7 0.21 -8.98 -12.36
C GLU A 7 -0.23 -8.64 -10.94
N ARG A 8 -1.46 -8.15 -10.79
CA ARG A 8 -2.06 -7.89 -9.49
C ARG A 8 -2.20 -9.19 -8.68
N ALA A 9 -2.66 -10.28 -9.30
CA ALA A 9 -2.81 -11.57 -8.63
C ALA A 9 -1.46 -12.17 -8.22
N GLU A 10 -0.41 -12.01 -9.04
CA GLU A 10 0.94 -12.42 -8.68
C GLU A 10 1.48 -11.63 -7.49
N LEU A 11 1.35 -10.31 -7.51
CA LEU A 11 1.76 -9.48 -6.37
C LEU A 11 0.98 -9.84 -5.11
N LYS A 12 -0.33 -10.10 -5.23
CA LYS A 12 -1.16 -10.54 -4.11
C LYS A 12 -0.57 -11.77 -3.43
N ARG A 13 -0.20 -12.81 -4.19
CA ARG A 13 0.44 -14.02 -3.66
C ARG A 13 1.76 -13.72 -2.93
N MET A 14 2.60 -12.86 -3.49
CA MET A 14 3.85 -12.45 -2.83
C MET A 14 3.59 -11.73 -1.50
N LEU A 15 2.55 -10.89 -1.44
CA LEU A 15 2.17 -10.17 -0.22
C LEU A 15 1.58 -11.13 0.82
N CYS A 16 0.67 -12.03 0.45
CA CYS A 16 0.13 -13.04 1.37
C CYS A 16 1.25 -13.88 2.01
N ALA A 17 2.19 -14.36 1.20
CA ALA A 17 3.33 -15.13 1.69
C ALA A 17 4.23 -14.33 2.65
N ASP A 18 4.47 -13.04 2.37
CA ASP A 18 5.25 -12.20 3.28
C ASP A 18 4.48 -11.85 4.57
N MET A 19 3.14 -11.77 4.50
CA MET A 19 2.27 -11.47 5.63
C MET A 19 2.02 -12.67 6.55
N SER A 20 2.20 -13.89 6.07
CA SER A 20 1.93 -15.14 6.79
C SER A 20 2.52 -15.11 8.20
N ALA A 21 1.65 -15.24 9.20
CA ALA A 21 1.95 -15.16 10.65
C ALA A 21 2.58 -13.85 11.17
N LYS A 22 2.59 -12.75 10.40
CA LYS A 22 3.10 -11.44 10.84
C LYS A 22 1.96 -10.47 11.21
N PRO A 23 2.05 -9.77 12.35
CA PRO A 23 1.10 -8.70 12.67
C PRO A 23 1.30 -7.47 11.78
N PHE A 24 2.53 -7.22 11.33
CA PHE A 24 2.94 -6.13 10.43
C PHE A 24 4.23 -6.53 9.70
N SER A 25 4.47 -5.94 8.53
CA SER A 25 5.71 -6.09 7.75
C SER A 25 5.99 -4.82 6.96
N GLU A 26 7.26 -4.42 6.87
CA GLU A 26 7.73 -3.37 5.96
C GLU A 26 7.75 -3.83 4.48
N LEU A 27 7.44 -5.10 4.22
CA LEU A 27 7.33 -5.70 2.88
C LEU A 27 8.64 -5.67 2.07
N PHE A 28 9.80 -5.55 2.73
CA PHE A 28 11.09 -5.51 2.04
C PHE A 28 11.39 -6.78 1.22
N SER A 29 10.93 -7.95 1.67
CA SER A 29 11.06 -9.20 0.92
C SER A 29 10.39 -9.11 -0.46
N VAL A 30 9.28 -8.37 -0.56
CA VAL A 30 8.51 -8.20 -1.80
C VAL A 30 9.04 -7.00 -2.60
N THR A 31 9.26 -5.86 -1.95
CA THR A 31 9.62 -4.62 -2.63
C THR A 31 11.06 -4.60 -3.16
N PHE A 32 11.98 -5.37 -2.56
CA PHE A 32 13.33 -5.58 -3.10
C PHE A 32 13.45 -6.81 -4.01
N ALA A 33 12.45 -7.69 -4.07
CA ALA A 33 12.45 -8.76 -5.06
C ALA A 33 12.33 -8.15 -6.47
N GLN A 34 13.17 -8.59 -7.41
CA GLN A 34 13.20 -8.05 -8.78
C GLN A 34 11.80 -8.03 -9.42
N ARG A 35 11.06 -9.15 -9.31
CA ARG A 35 9.69 -9.27 -9.84
C ARG A 35 8.71 -8.39 -9.04
N GLY A 36 8.77 -8.46 -7.71
CA GLY A 36 7.89 -7.69 -6.82
C GLY A 36 8.03 -6.18 -7.02
N SER A 37 9.26 -5.66 -7.14
CA SER A 37 9.52 -4.24 -7.38
C SER A 37 8.81 -3.71 -8.64
N LYS A 38 8.86 -4.46 -9.75
CA LYS A 38 8.14 -4.12 -10.99
C LYS A 38 6.63 -4.10 -10.76
N LEU A 39 6.10 -5.18 -10.19
CA LEU A 39 4.66 -5.36 -9.96
C LEU A 39 4.09 -4.29 -9.03
N VAL A 40 4.80 -3.95 -7.95
CA VAL A 40 4.42 -2.89 -7.00
C VAL A 40 4.23 -1.57 -7.72
N GLY A 41 5.14 -1.20 -8.63
CA GLY A 41 5.02 0.04 -9.40
C GLY A 41 3.76 0.07 -10.28
N ASP A 42 3.50 -1.00 -11.02
CA ASP A 42 2.33 -1.06 -11.91
C ASP A 42 1.00 -1.12 -11.15
N VAL A 43 0.94 -1.87 -10.04
CA VAL A 43 -0.26 -1.99 -9.22
C VAL A 43 -0.56 -0.70 -8.47
N LEU A 44 0.46 -0.02 -7.91
CA LEU A 44 0.26 1.29 -7.28
C LEU A 44 -0.17 2.34 -8.30
N PHE A 45 0.44 2.35 -9.49
CA PHE A 45 0.03 3.26 -10.57
C PHE A 45 -1.46 3.10 -10.88
N ASP A 46 -1.91 1.85 -11.08
CA ASP A 46 -3.31 1.54 -11.38
C ASP A 46 -4.25 1.91 -10.22
N ALA A 47 -3.87 1.62 -8.97
CA ALA A 47 -4.66 1.99 -7.80
C ALA A 47 -4.86 3.51 -7.68
N ILE A 48 -3.81 4.29 -7.94
CA ILE A 48 -3.83 5.76 -7.90
C ILE A 48 -4.74 6.31 -9.01
N GLU A 49 -4.59 5.85 -10.26
CA GLU A 49 -5.43 6.29 -11.38
C GLU A 49 -6.92 5.91 -11.17
N LYS A 50 -7.19 4.69 -10.68
CA LYS A 50 -8.56 4.25 -10.36
C LYS A 50 -9.21 5.05 -9.23
N ALA A 51 -8.41 5.54 -8.29
CA ALA A 51 -8.87 6.44 -7.24
C ALA A 51 -9.11 7.89 -7.75
N GLY A 52 -8.84 8.16 -9.03
CA GLY A 52 -9.11 9.45 -9.66
C GLY A 52 -7.97 10.46 -9.58
N TYR A 53 -6.77 10.05 -9.15
CA TYR A 53 -5.58 10.89 -9.15
C TYR A 53 -4.75 10.60 -10.41
N SER A 54 -4.87 11.43 -11.45
CA SER A 54 -4.07 11.20 -12.65
C SER A 54 -2.61 11.58 -12.38
N LEU A 55 -1.71 10.61 -12.46
CA LEU A 55 -0.26 10.84 -12.27
C LEU A 55 0.33 11.73 -13.37
N GLU A 56 -0.32 11.83 -14.52
CA GLU A 56 0.10 12.73 -15.61
C GLU A 56 -0.34 14.18 -15.40
N ARG A 57 -1.55 14.41 -14.86
CA ARG A 57 -2.17 15.74 -14.82
C ARG A 57 -2.26 16.35 -13.43
N ASP A 58 -2.44 15.51 -12.42
CA ASP A 58 -2.87 15.92 -11.09
C ASP A 58 -1.73 15.91 -10.08
N VAL A 59 -0.66 15.14 -10.34
CA VAL A 59 0.41 14.87 -9.38
C VAL A 59 1.76 15.32 -9.94
N ASP A 60 2.49 16.12 -9.15
CA ASP A 60 3.78 16.68 -9.56
C ASP A 60 4.98 15.97 -8.88
N ALA A 61 4.76 15.28 -7.76
CA ALA A 61 5.77 14.45 -7.07
C ALA A 61 5.13 13.43 -6.11
N ILE A 62 5.89 12.40 -5.74
CA ILE A 62 5.51 11.39 -4.74
C ILE A 62 6.53 11.31 -3.61
N GLY A 63 6.07 11.21 -2.36
CA GLY A 63 6.92 11.21 -1.17
C GLY A 63 6.81 9.91 -0.39
N ALA A 64 7.91 9.38 0.15
CA ALA A 64 7.84 8.26 1.09
C ALA A 64 7.58 8.75 2.52
N LEU A 65 6.47 8.31 3.15
CA LEU A 65 6.18 8.57 4.58
C LEU A 65 7.17 7.86 5.49
N THR A 66 7.52 6.63 5.14
CA THR A 66 8.40 5.77 5.91
C THR A 66 9.59 5.32 5.06
N ALA A 67 10.65 4.87 5.72
CA ALA A 67 11.77 4.23 4.99
C ALA A 67 11.31 3.00 4.19
N ALA A 68 10.27 2.31 4.65
CA ALA A 68 9.67 1.16 3.98
C ALA A 68 9.00 1.52 2.64
N ALA A 69 8.58 2.77 2.46
CA ALA A 69 7.96 3.25 1.23
C ALA A 69 8.95 3.72 0.16
N VAL A 70 10.24 3.89 0.50
CA VAL A 70 11.26 4.35 -0.45
C VAL A 70 11.38 3.44 -1.68
N PRO A 71 11.42 2.10 -1.56
CA PRO A 71 11.40 1.20 -2.72
C PRO A 71 10.16 1.39 -3.62
N MET A 72 9.02 1.73 -3.02
CA MET A 72 7.76 1.95 -3.74
C MET A 72 7.77 3.25 -4.54
N VAL A 73 8.39 4.30 -3.99
CA VAL A 73 8.65 5.56 -4.73
C VAL A 73 9.44 5.26 -6.00
N PHE A 74 10.55 4.51 -5.91
CA PHE A 74 11.33 4.13 -7.09
C PHE A 74 10.54 3.28 -8.08
N ALA A 75 9.78 2.30 -7.59
CA ALA A 75 8.95 1.44 -8.42
C ALA A 75 7.91 2.26 -9.22
N LEU A 76 7.27 3.23 -8.58
CA LEU A 76 6.25 4.08 -9.21
C LEU A 76 6.86 5.08 -10.21
N ILE A 77 8.04 5.64 -9.93
CA ILE A 77 8.79 6.47 -10.89
C ILE A 77 9.06 5.67 -12.17
N HIS A 78 9.55 4.45 -12.05
CA HIS A 78 9.81 3.60 -13.22
C HIS A 78 8.52 3.16 -13.92
N ALA A 79 7.42 2.93 -13.20
CA ALA A 79 6.12 2.63 -13.81
C ALA A 79 5.56 3.83 -14.60
N ALA A 80 5.70 5.04 -14.06
CA ALA A 80 5.32 6.28 -14.72
C ALA A 80 6.19 6.56 -15.96
N GLU A 81 7.51 6.36 -15.87
CA GLU A 81 8.46 6.56 -16.97
C GLU A 81 8.17 5.64 -18.16
N ARG A 82 7.83 4.35 -17.92
CA ARG A 82 7.37 3.43 -18.98
C ARG A 82 6.12 3.91 -19.72
N LYS A 83 5.36 4.84 -19.12
CA LYS A 83 4.15 5.45 -19.69
C LYS A 83 4.41 6.87 -20.22
N GLY A 84 5.66 7.34 -20.21
CA GLY A 84 6.04 8.68 -20.65
C GLY A 84 5.71 9.80 -19.65
N ILE A 85 5.40 9.46 -18.40
CA ILE A 85 5.04 10.42 -17.35
C ILE A 85 6.29 10.76 -16.54
N ALA A 86 6.60 12.05 -16.46
CA ALA A 86 7.68 12.55 -15.61
C ALA A 86 7.17 12.67 -14.16
N LEU A 87 7.77 11.92 -13.24
CA LEU A 87 7.38 11.89 -11.84
C LEU A 87 8.61 11.94 -10.95
N ASP A 88 8.68 12.94 -10.07
CA ASP A 88 9.76 13.09 -9.10
C ASP A 88 9.43 12.38 -7.78
N GLY A 89 10.45 11.81 -7.13
CA GLY A 89 10.36 11.23 -5.79
C GLY A 89 11.04 12.08 -4.72
N PHE A 90 10.52 12.09 -3.49
CA PHE A 90 11.18 12.71 -2.35
C PHE A 90 11.02 11.90 -1.05
N VAL A 91 11.80 12.26 -0.03
CA VAL A 91 11.66 11.76 1.35
C VAL A 91 11.73 12.93 2.33
N MET A 92 11.25 12.73 3.56
CA MET A 92 11.35 13.72 4.62
C MET A 92 12.67 13.57 5.40
N ASP A 93 13.25 14.69 5.82
CA ASP A 93 14.37 14.75 6.77
C ASP A 93 13.85 15.20 8.13
N PHE A 94 13.92 14.30 9.12
CA PHE A 94 13.49 14.56 10.49
C PHE A 94 14.55 15.24 11.36
N VAL A 95 15.83 15.13 10.97
CA VAL A 95 16.93 15.76 11.71
C VAL A 95 16.99 17.25 11.37
N PHE A 96 16.79 17.57 10.10
CA PHE A 96 16.66 18.93 9.59
C PHE A 96 15.35 19.04 8.82
N PRO A 97 14.22 19.40 9.49
CA PRO A 97 12.87 19.41 8.93
C PRO A 97 12.79 20.05 7.52
N ALA A 98 12.83 19.19 6.50
CA ALA A 98 12.87 19.55 5.09
C ALA A 98 12.60 18.30 4.23
N THR A 99 12.40 18.51 2.93
CA THR A 99 12.34 17.41 1.94
C THR A 99 13.71 17.17 1.31
N LYS A 100 14.05 15.91 1.07
CA LYS A 100 15.23 15.48 0.28
C LYS A 100 14.78 14.94 -1.07
N GLY A 101 15.45 15.36 -2.13
CA GLY A 101 15.10 15.07 -3.52
C GLY A 101 14.88 16.37 -4.32
N PRO A 102 14.32 16.28 -5.54
CA PRO A 102 13.83 17.45 -6.27
C PRO A 102 12.87 18.29 -5.41
N SER A 103 12.86 19.60 -5.63
CA SER A 103 12.02 20.51 -4.82
C SER A 103 10.53 20.20 -5.00
N VAL A 104 9.79 20.21 -3.90
CA VAL A 104 8.33 20.09 -3.86
C VAL A 104 7.61 21.42 -3.66
N LYS A 105 8.33 22.55 -3.75
CA LYS A 105 7.74 23.86 -3.43
C LYS A 105 6.54 24.17 -4.35
N GLY A 106 5.36 24.38 -3.75
CA GLY A 106 4.13 24.66 -4.49
C GLY A 106 3.58 23.49 -5.31
N LYS A 107 4.13 22.28 -5.17
CA LYS A 107 3.73 21.08 -5.92
C LYS A 107 2.55 20.37 -5.26
N ARG A 108 1.76 19.65 -6.06
CA ARG A 108 0.75 18.70 -5.60
C ARG A 108 1.40 17.32 -5.47
N VAL A 109 1.28 16.71 -4.30
CA VAL A 109 2.02 15.48 -3.98
C VAL A 109 1.13 14.38 -3.43
N LEU A 110 1.52 13.14 -3.70
CA LEU A 110 1.01 11.96 -3.01
C LEU A 110 2.06 11.47 -2.01
N LEU A 111 1.61 10.96 -0.88
CA LEU A 111 2.47 10.40 0.15
C LEU A 111 2.26 8.88 0.22
N LEU A 112 3.34 8.11 0.10
CA LEU A 112 3.32 6.65 0.02
C LEU A 112 3.69 6.01 1.36
N ASP A 113 3.01 4.93 1.69
CA ASP A 113 3.40 3.98 2.73
C ASP A 113 3.34 2.53 2.21
N SER A 114 4.05 1.64 2.90
CA SER A 114 3.98 0.21 2.67
C SER A 114 2.70 -0.43 3.19
N TRP A 115 2.34 -0.15 4.44
CA TRP A 115 1.19 -0.77 5.09
C TRP A 115 0.61 0.17 6.14
N LEU A 116 -0.62 0.64 5.91
CA LEU A 116 -1.34 1.51 6.84
C LEU A 116 -2.73 0.94 7.14
N SER A 117 -3.07 0.84 8.42
CA SER A 117 -4.41 0.50 8.89
C SER A 117 -4.87 1.49 9.95
N GLU A 118 -6.18 1.55 10.23
CA GLU A 118 -6.71 2.44 11.28
C GLU A 118 -6.13 2.15 12.67
N LYS A 119 -5.60 0.95 12.88
CA LYS A 119 -4.93 0.50 14.10
C LYS A 119 -3.41 0.72 14.06
N SER A 120 -2.87 1.10 12.91
CA SER A 120 -1.44 1.29 12.72
C SER A 120 -1.04 2.69 13.18
N TYR A 121 -0.19 2.74 14.21
CA TYR A 121 0.65 3.91 14.41
C TYR A 121 1.62 3.96 13.22
N VAL A 122 1.74 5.10 12.54
CA VAL A 122 2.86 5.31 11.62
C VAL A 122 4.13 5.21 12.46
N GLN A 123 4.77 4.05 12.43
CA GLN A 123 5.97 3.75 13.20
C GLN A 123 7.15 4.10 12.32
N THR A 124 7.55 5.36 12.31
CA THR A 124 8.89 5.73 11.87
C THR A 124 9.80 5.70 13.10
N SER A 125 10.94 5.02 12.97
CA SER A 125 11.89 4.74 14.06
C SER A 125 12.70 5.98 14.47
N SER A 126 12.05 7.08 14.82
CA SER A 126 12.72 8.31 15.23
C SER A 126 12.48 8.58 16.72
N LEU A 127 13.51 8.96 17.47
CA LEU A 127 13.47 9.32 18.91
C LEU A 127 12.43 10.43 19.24
N VAL A 128 11.89 11.10 18.22
CA VAL A 128 10.85 12.13 18.31
C VAL A 128 9.45 11.50 18.52
N THR A 129 9.24 10.24 18.12
CA THR A 129 8.00 9.46 18.41
C THR A 129 7.73 9.30 19.90
N LEU A 130 8.78 9.01 20.67
CA LEU A 130 8.69 8.53 22.05
C LEU A 130 8.18 9.57 23.05
N ARG A 131 8.10 10.86 22.67
CA ARG A 131 7.58 11.91 23.56
C ARG A 131 6.15 12.34 23.24
N HIS A 132 5.69 12.25 22.00
CA HIS A 132 4.44 12.90 21.58
C HIS A 132 3.57 12.13 20.56
N GLY A 133 3.97 10.94 20.09
CA GLY A 133 3.09 10.06 19.30
C GLY A 133 2.55 10.63 17.98
N ASN A 134 3.31 11.49 17.27
CA ASN A 134 2.74 12.38 16.24
C ASN A 134 3.57 12.59 14.95
N GLU A 135 3.96 11.51 14.26
CA GLU A 135 4.81 11.65 13.07
C GLU A 135 4.09 12.16 11.84
N LEU A 136 2.84 11.74 11.61
CA LEU A 136 2.06 12.21 10.47
C LEU A 136 1.88 13.74 10.46
N SER A 137 1.70 14.37 11.62
CA SER A 137 1.62 15.84 11.66
C SER A 137 2.95 16.52 11.32
N LEU A 138 4.08 15.89 11.66
CA LEU A 138 5.42 16.43 11.39
C LEU A 138 5.74 16.29 9.91
N ASP A 139 5.49 15.13 9.33
CA ASP A 139 5.59 14.88 7.90
C ASP A 139 4.77 15.88 7.11
N PHE A 140 3.53 16.07 7.52
CA PHE A 140 2.62 17.02 6.90
C PHE A 140 3.14 18.45 7.08
N GLY A 141 3.63 18.80 8.27
CA GLY A 141 4.23 20.11 8.56
C GLY A 141 5.41 20.42 7.64
N ILE A 142 6.31 19.46 7.41
CA ILE A 142 7.46 19.61 6.51
C ILE A 142 6.98 19.91 5.08
N VAL A 143 6.01 19.15 4.58
CA VAL A 143 5.46 19.32 3.22
C VAL A 143 4.70 20.65 3.09
N HIS A 144 3.87 21.00 4.07
CA HIS A 144 3.10 22.25 4.10
C HIS A 144 4.01 23.48 4.19
N GLN A 145 5.15 23.39 4.90
CA GLN A 145 6.13 24.48 4.97
C GLN A 145 6.77 24.76 3.60
N GLN A 146 6.83 23.78 2.70
CA GLN A 146 7.22 23.99 1.31
C GLN A 146 6.10 24.62 0.46
N GLY A 147 4.91 24.85 1.03
CA GLY A 147 3.71 25.28 0.29
C GLY A 147 3.19 24.20 -0.67
N ALA A 148 3.59 22.94 -0.48
CA ALA A 148 3.10 21.82 -1.26
C ALA A 148 1.73 21.36 -0.75
N GLN A 149 0.90 20.83 -1.65
CA GLN A 149 -0.42 20.30 -1.34
C GLN A 149 -0.37 18.78 -1.32
N ILE A 150 -0.71 18.17 -0.18
CA ILE A 150 -0.90 16.72 -0.08
C ILE A 150 -2.29 16.37 -0.62
N LEU A 151 -2.35 15.57 -1.68
CA LEU A 151 -3.61 15.17 -2.32
C LEU A 151 -4.24 13.94 -1.68
N ALA A 152 -3.42 12.95 -1.33
CA ALA A 152 -3.81 11.72 -0.66
C ALA A 152 -2.59 11.02 -0.04
N ILE A 153 -2.89 10.13 0.90
CA ILE A 153 -1.98 9.07 1.33
C ILE A 153 -2.30 7.82 0.51
N VAL A 154 -1.28 7.14 0.01
CA VAL A 154 -1.38 5.90 -0.76
C VAL A 154 -0.62 4.81 -0.03
N ALA A 155 -1.24 3.67 0.21
CA ALA A 155 -0.59 2.50 0.79
C ALA A 155 -0.62 1.30 -0.15
N LEU A 156 0.44 0.48 -0.13
CA LEU A 156 0.38 -0.81 -0.82
C LEU A 156 -0.65 -1.73 -0.16
N ILE A 157 -0.64 -1.82 1.18
CA ILE A 157 -1.64 -2.51 1.99
C ILE A 157 -2.39 -1.50 2.87
N GLY A 158 -3.72 -1.51 2.78
CA GLY A 158 -4.60 -0.61 3.51
C GLY A 158 -5.63 -1.34 4.36
N GLY A 159 -5.78 -0.95 5.62
CA GLY A 159 -6.81 -1.43 6.54
C GLY A 159 -7.75 -0.31 6.99
N VAL A 160 -8.21 0.52 6.05
CA VAL A 160 -9.12 1.65 6.28
C VAL A 160 -10.41 1.40 5.56
N ASP A 161 -11.56 1.54 6.22
CA ASP A 161 -12.86 1.26 5.61
C ASP A 161 -13.28 2.33 4.60
N ALA A 162 -14.08 1.91 3.62
CA ALA A 162 -14.68 2.82 2.65
C ALA A 162 -16.00 3.33 3.21
N ASP A 163 -16.30 4.60 2.95
CA ASP A 163 -17.61 5.16 3.25
C ASP A 163 -18.68 4.65 2.26
N GLU A 164 -19.92 5.10 2.44
CA GLU A 164 -21.06 4.71 1.58
C GLU A 164 -20.86 5.03 0.09
N GLN A 165 -19.92 5.92 -0.23
CA GLN A 165 -19.59 6.33 -1.59
C GLN A 165 -18.38 5.58 -2.15
N GLY A 166 -17.83 4.63 -1.39
CA GLY A 166 -16.64 3.86 -1.76
C GLY A 166 -15.33 4.62 -1.55
N MET A 167 -15.36 5.81 -0.93
CA MET A 167 -14.19 6.64 -0.69
C MET A 167 -13.56 6.28 0.65
N ARG A 168 -12.23 6.20 0.71
CA ARG A 168 -11.50 5.91 1.96
C ARG A 168 -10.84 7.18 2.46
N HIS A 169 -10.88 7.35 3.78
CA HIS A 169 -10.34 8.53 4.42
C HIS A 169 -9.64 8.18 5.73
N LEU A 170 -8.48 8.78 5.95
CA LEU A 170 -7.78 8.73 7.23
C LEU A 170 -8.12 9.99 8.03
N GLN A 171 -8.44 9.79 9.31
CA GLN A 171 -8.59 10.89 10.25
C GLN A 171 -7.24 11.19 10.89
N LEU A 172 -6.64 12.31 10.53
CA LEU A 172 -5.38 12.78 11.08
C LEU A 172 -5.67 13.70 12.25
N VAL A 173 -5.40 13.24 13.46
CA VAL A 173 -5.52 14.07 14.66
C VAL A 173 -4.17 14.65 14.99
N ASN A 174 -4.12 15.96 15.19
CA ASN A 174 -2.97 16.62 15.79
C ASN A 174 -3.05 16.44 17.32
N PRO A 175 -2.24 15.59 17.98
CA PRO A 175 -2.29 15.38 19.42
C PRO A 175 -1.90 16.58 20.28
N ILE A 176 -1.41 17.69 19.70
CA ILE A 176 -1.15 18.92 20.44
C ILE A 176 -2.36 19.85 20.38
N SER A 177 -2.91 20.08 19.17
CA SER A 177 -4.04 21.00 18.99
C SER A 177 -5.42 20.31 19.08
N GLU A 178 -5.45 18.98 19.10
CA GLU A 178 -6.62 18.12 18.93
C GLU A 178 -7.39 18.35 17.61
N GLU A 179 -6.82 19.14 16.71
CA GLU A 179 -7.41 19.42 15.41
C GLU A 179 -7.39 18.17 14.54
N SER A 180 -8.51 17.91 13.88
CA SER A 180 -8.74 16.67 13.13
C SER A 180 -8.91 16.99 11.66
N THR A 181 -8.01 16.47 10.82
CA THR A 181 -8.01 16.67 9.37
C THR A 181 -8.37 15.36 8.67
N LYS A 182 -9.39 15.40 7.81
CA LYS A 182 -9.75 14.25 6.95
C LYS A 182 -8.83 14.24 5.73
N MET A 183 -8.07 13.17 5.55
CA MET A 183 -7.19 12.98 4.40
C MET A 183 -7.71 11.86 3.51
N ALA A 184 -7.67 12.05 2.19
CA ALA A 184 -8.01 10.98 1.26
C ALA A 184 -6.99 9.84 1.34
N PHE A 185 -7.48 8.61 1.26
CA PHE A 185 -6.67 7.41 1.37
C PHE A 185 -6.89 6.50 0.16
N VAL A 186 -5.80 6.04 -0.44
CA VAL A 186 -5.80 5.09 -1.54
C VAL A 186 -5.05 3.84 -1.06
N GLN A 187 -5.64 2.68 -1.27
CA GLN A 187 -4.96 1.41 -0.97
C GLN A 187 -4.93 0.52 -2.20
N ALA A 188 -3.79 -0.10 -2.47
CA ALA A 188 -3.68 -1.07 -3.55
C ALA A 188 -4.33 -2.41 -3.16
N PHE A 189 -4.17 -2.88 -1.93
CA PHE A 189 -4.80 -4.09 -1.41
C PHE A 189 -5.45 -3.83 -0.05
N GLY A 190 -6.56 -4.53 0.23
CA GLY A 190 -7.17 -4.52 1.55
C GLY A 190 -6.44 -5.48 2.50
N GLU A 191 -6.16 -5.04 3.73
CA GLU A 191 -5.52 -5.88 4.74
C GLU A 191 -6.37 -7.13 5.06
N GLU A 192 -7.68 -6.98 5.21
CA GLU A 192 -8.59 -8.11 5.51
C GLU A 192 -8.60 -9.14 4.38
N GLU A 193 -8.62 -8.69 3.13
CA GLU A 193 -8.54 -9.54 1.94
C GLU A 193 -7.24 -10.35 1.93
N LEU A 194 -6.10 -9.71 2.22
CA LEU A 194 -4.81 -10.38 2.24
C LEU A 194 -4.65 -11.34 3.42
N ARG A 195 -5.19 -11.00 4.60
CA ARG A 195 -5.15 -11.88 5.78
C ARG A 195 -6.00 -13.13 5.57
N ALA A 196 -7.22 -12.97 5.04
CA ALA A 196 -8.07 -14.10 4.71
C ALA A 196 -7.35 -15.07 3.75
N ASP A 197 -6.69 -14.55 2.72
CA ASP A 197 -5.98 -15.38 1.75
C ASP A 197 -4.66 -15.98 2.30
N ALA A 198 -3.97 -15.28 3.21
CA ALA A 198 -2.74 -15.78 3.84
C ALA A 198 -3.00 -16.94 4.81
N ASP A 199 -4.15 -16.95 5.48
CA ASP A 199 -4.56 -18.06 6.35
C ASP A 199 -4.88 -19.34 5.54
N HIS A 200 -5.00 -19.24 4.20
CA HIS A 200 -5.25 -20.34 3.27
C HIS A 200 -4.03 -20.70 2.39
N GLU A 201 -2.80 -20.34 2.79
CA GLU A 201 -1.58 -20.54 1.99
C GLU A 201 -1.31 -22.02 1.62
N ASP A 202 -1.68 -22.96 2.51
CA ASP A 202 -1.62 -24.40 2.22
C ASP A 202 -2.59 -24.83 1.10
N CYS A 203 -3.68 -24.09 0.89
CA CYS A 203 -4.73 -24.42 -0.08
C CYS A 203 -4.43 -23.88 -1.50
N CYS A 204 -3.65 -22.79 -1.61
CA CYS A 204 -3.33 -22.14 -2.89
C CYS A 204 -2.06 -22.67 -3.57
N ASN A 205 -1.10 -23.27 -2.84
CA ASN A 205 0.15 -23.78 -3.43
C ASN A 205 -0.02 -25.07 -4.26
N ASP A 206 -1.09 -25.82 -4.03
CA ASP A 206 -1.26 -27.16 -4.61
C ASP A 206 -2.14 -27.22 -5.87
N ASN A 207 -2.43 -26.07 -6.50
CA ASN A 207 -3.34 -25.96 -7.66
C ASN A 207 -4.74 -26.57 -7.42
N CYS A 208 -5.15 -26.69 -6.16
CA CYS A 208 -6.34 -27.40 -5.73
C CYS A 208 -7.65 -26.91 -6.36
N CYS A 209 -7.72 -25.62 -6.69
CA CYS A 209 -8.88 -24.95 -7.28
C CYS A 209 -8.69 -24.61 -8.78
N GLY A 210 -7.97 -25.45 -9.53
CA GLY A 210 -7.78 -25.25 -10.98
C GLY A 210 -7.02 -23.97 -11.35
N GLY A 211 -6.20 -23.44 -10.42
CA GLY A 211 -5.44 -22.20 -10.59
C GLY A 211 -6.19 -20.92 -10.21
N HIS A 212 -7.42 -21.01 -9.72
CA HIS A 212 -8.18 -19.88 -9.20
C HIS A 212 -8.16 -19.88 -7.66
N CYS A 213 -7.35 -19.01 -7.06
CA CYS A 213 -7.44 -18.67 -5.63
C CYS A 213 -8.71 -17.82 -5.40
N GLU A 214 -9.89 -18.42 -5.45
CA GLU A 214 -11.11 -17.77 -4.97
C GLU A 214 -11.37 -18.14 -3.50
N VAL A 215 -11.64 -17.11 -2.68
CA VAL A 215 -11.96 -17.13 -1.22
C VAL A 215 -13.29 -17.86 -0.90
N LYS A 216 -13.72 -18.78 -1.77
CA LYS A 216 -15.01 -19.49 -1.70
C LYS A 216 -14.87 -21.00 -1.48
N CYS A 217 -13.68 -21.49 -1.11
CA CYS A 217 -13.61 -22.84 -0.57
C CYS A 217 -14.36 -22.87 0.76
N THR A 218 -15.48 -23.57 0.79
CA THR A 218 -16.37 -23.71 1.94
C THR A 218 -16.08 -24.96 2.76
N GLY A 219 -15.10 -25.76 2.33
CA GLY A 219 -14.80 -27.08 2.88
C GLY A 219 -15.60 -28.20 2.22
N ASP A 220 -16.51 -27.86 1.29
CA ASP A 220 -17.33 -28.81 0.56
C ASP A 220 -16.76 -29.07 -0.84
N CYS A 221 -15.74 -29.93 -0.87
CA CYS A 221 -15.07 -30.36 -2.09
C CYS A 221 -16.00 -30.82 -3.23
N ALA A 222 -17.18 -31.35 -2.92
CA ALA A 222 -18.11 -31.83 -3.93
C ALA A 222 -18.75 -30.70 -4.74
N ASN A 223 -18.83 -29.50 -4.16
CA ASN A 223 -19.46 -28.32 -4.75
C ASN A 223 -18.42 -27.24 -5.16
N ASP A 224 -17.23 -27.26 -4.57
CA ASP A 224 -16.18 -26.24 -4.78
C ASP A 224 -15.25 -26.54 -5.98
N GLY A 225 -15.36 -27.72 -6.60
CA GLY A 225 -14.59 -28.09 -7.80
C GLY A 225 -13.13 -28.50 -7.53
N CYS A 226 -12.80 -28.82 -6.27
CA CYS A 226 -11.48 -29.27 -5.85
C CYS A 226 -11.16 -30.69 -6.33
N THR A 227 -9.89 -30.99 -6.59
CA THR A 227 -9.42 -32.37 -6.87
C THR A 227 -9.34 -33.22 -5.59
N GLU A 228 -9.59 -34.54 -5.69
CA GLU A 228 -9.67 -35.47 -4.54
C GLU A 228 -8.50 -35.36 -3.54
N LEU A 229 -7.26 -35.14 -4.00
CA LEU A 229 -6.09 -34.98 -3.12
C LEU A 229 -6.27 -33.86 -2.08
N CYS A 230 -6.89 -32.75 -2.46
CA CYS A 230 -7.02 -31.56 -1.63
C CYS A 230 -8.07 -31.70 -0.52
N CYS A 231 -8.92 -32.73 -0.61
CA CYS A 231 -9.97 -33.02 0.37
C CYS A 231 -9.45 -33.89 1.51
N GLU A 232 -8.40 -34.69 1.27
CA GLU A 232 -7.78 -35.53 2.31
C GLU A 232 -6.91 -34.69 3.27
N ASP A 233 -6.28 -33.62 2.77
CA ASP A 233 -5.41 -32.74 3.56
C ASP A 233 -6.17 -31.60 4.30
N ASN A 234 -7.49 -31.56 4.18
CA ASN A 234 -8.38 -30.64 4.92
C ASN A 234 -8.10 -29.14 4.65
N CYS A 235 -7.53 -28.80 3.49
CA CYS A 235 -7.10 -27.45 3.13
C CYS A 235 -8.25 -26.44 2.98
N CYS A 236 -9.48 -26.91 2.77
CA CYS A 236 -10.68 -26.08 2.58
C CYS A 236 -11.50 -25.87 3.86
N GLY A 237 -11.03 -26.35 5.03
CA GLY A 237 -11.80 -26.42 6.29
C GLY A 237 -11.94 -25.12 7.06
#